data_AF-A0A4D4LUH8-F1
#
_entry.id   AF-A0A4D4LUH8-F1
#
_cell.length_a   1.000
_cell.length_b   1.000
_cell.length_c   1.000
_cell.angle_alpha   90.00
_cell.angle_beta   90.00
_cell.angle_gamma   90.00
#
_symmetry.space_group_name_H-M   'P 1'
#
loop_
_entity.id
_entity.type
_entity.pdbx_description
1 polymer ?
#
loop_
_entity_poly.entity_id
_entity_poly.type
_entity_poly.pdbx_seq_one_letter_code
_entity_poly.pdbx_strand_id
1 'polypeptide(L)'
;MFGLYPKKGTIAPGADADVVIYDPHAEQIISAETHHMNVDYSAYEGRRVTGRVETVLSRGEPVITEREFTGRAGHGVYTPAPPVST
;
A
#
# COMPACT_ATOMS: atom_id res chain seq x y z
N MET A 1 8.33 11.67 -12.03
CA MET A 1 6.98 12.27 -11.90
C MET A 1 6.78 13.08 -10.61
N PHE A 2 7.36 12.72 -9.44
CA PHE A 2 7.22 13.54 -8.21
C PHE A 2 8.53 13.80 -7.43
N GLY A 3 9.70 13.53 -8.03
CA GLY A 3 11.00 13.78 -7.39
C GLY A 3 11.36 12.86 -6.21
N LEU A 4 10.55 11.83 -5.92
CA LEU A 4 10.75 10.94 -4.76
C LEU A 4 11.62 9.70 -5.05
N TYR A 5 11.93 9.44 -6.32
CA TYR A 5 12.89 8.39 -6.69
C TYR A 5 14.32 8.86 -6.36
N PRO A 6 15.22 7.97 -5.87
CA PRO A 6 15.03 6.55 -5.59
C PRO A 6 14.49 6.24 -4.19
N LYS A 7 14.25 7.26 -3.36
CA LYS A 7 13.83 7.08 -1.97
C LYS A 7 12.49 6.33 -1.85
N LYS A 8 11.57 6.48 -2.81
CA LYS A 8 10.32 5.71 -2.89
C LYS A 8 10.18 4.99 -4.23
N GLY A 9 9.50 3.85 -4.20
CA GLY A 9 9.22 3.04 -5.39
C GLY A 9 10.41 2.21 -5.88
N THR A 10 11.40 1.95 -5.03
CA THR A 10 12.59 1.17 -5.37
C THR A 10 12.97 0.26 -4.21
N ILE A 11 13.32 -0.99 -4.50
CA ILE A 11 13.88 -1.93 -3.51
C ILE A 11 15.39 -1.87 -3.64
N ALA A 12 16.02 -1.02 -2.83
CA ALA A 12 17.47 -0.86 -2.80
C ALA A 12 17.93 -0.31 -1.43
N PRO A 13 19.19 -0.52 -1.04
CA PRO A 13 19.75 0.10 0.16
C PRO A 13 19.58 1.64 0.12
N GLY A 14 19.12 2.21 1.24
CA GLY A 14 18.87 3.65 1.37
C GLY A 14 17.51 4.14 0.89
N ALA A 15 16.70 3.29 0.25
CA ALA A 15 15.29 3.59 -0.02
C ALA A 15 14.43 3.44 1.25
N ASP A 16 13.28 4.10 1.28
CA ASP A 16 12.28 3.90 2.33
C ASP A 16 11.76 2.46 2.26
N ALA A 17 11.65 1.81 3.42
CA ALA A 17 11.06 0.47 3.55
C ALA A 17 9.52 0.51 3.46
N ASP A 18 9.00 1.09 2.38
CA ASP A 18 7.61 1.04 1.98
C ASP A 18 7.44 -0.16 1.02
N VAL A 19 7.05 -1.31 1.57
CA VAL A 19 7.11 -2.62 0.89
C VAL A 19 5.78 -3.35 1.04
N VAL A 20 5.38 -4.07 -0.01
CA VAL A 20 4.19 -4.91 -0.04
C VAL A 20 4.62 -6.36 -0.24
N ILE A 21 4.16 -7.26 0.63
CA ILE A 21 4.21 -8.70 0.39
C ILE A 21 2.93 -9.07 -0.34
N TYR A 22 3.10 -9.54 -1.57
CA TYR A 22 2.02 -9.80 -2.52
C TYR A 22 2.04 -11.26 -2.93
N ASP A 23 0.91 -11.94 -2.79
CA ASP A 23 0.69 -13.26 -3.35
C ASP A 23 0.10 -13.09 -4.76
N PRO A 24 0.83 -13.43 -5.84
CA PRO A 24 0.34 -13.29 -7.21
C PRO A 24 -0.64 -14.39 -7.65
N HIS A 25 -0.84 -15.43 -6.84
CA HIS A 25 -1.68 -16.59 -7.15
C HIS A 25 -2.99 -16.60 -6.37
N ALA A 26 -3.08 -15.85 -5.28
CA ALA A 26 -4.29 -15.69 -4.49
C ALA A 26 -5.47 -15.15 -5.31
N GLU A 27 -6.61 -15.85 -5.31
CA GLU A 27 -7.84 -15.30 -5.86
C GLU A 27 -8.63 -14.52 -4.80
N GLN A 28 -9.32 -13.47 -5.24
CA GLN A 28 -10.27 -12.72 -4.40
C GLN A 28 -11.39 -12.10 -5.24
N ILE A 29 -12.48 -11.76 -4.56
CA ILE A 29 -13.59 -10.99 -5.11
C ILE A 29 -13.59 -9.64 -4.40
N ILE A 30 -13.59 -8.55 -5.16
CA ILE A 30 -13.67 -7.21 -4.58
C ILE A 30 -15.12 -6.97 -4.13
N SER A 31 -15.33 -6.58 -2.86
CA SER A 31 -16.64 -6.20 -2.33
C SER A 31 -16.58 -5.02 -1.36
N ALA A 32 -17.70 -4.30 -1.27
CA ALA A 32 -17.92 -3.26 -0.26
C ALA A 32 -17.95 -3.84 1.17
N GLU A 33 -18.29 -5.11 1.33
CA GLU A 33 -18.31 -5.78 2.63
C GLU A 33 -16.90 -6.06 3.17
N THR A 34 -15.91 -6.16 2.29
CA THR A 34 -14.55 -6.62 2.66
C THR A 34 -13.47 -5.55 2.51
N HIS A 35 -13.71 -4.47 1.77
CA HIS A 35 -12.73 -3.40 1.64
C HIS A 35 -12.68 -2.51 2.89
N HIS A 36 -11.53 -1.87 3.14
CA HIS A 36 -11.33 -1.00 4.30
C HIS A 36 -11.80 0.45 4.08
N MET A 37 -12.67 0.72 3.09
CA MET A 37 -13.12 2.08 2.81
C MET A 37 -14.34 2.41 3.67
N ASN A 38 -14.49 3.68 4.05
CA ASN A 38 -15.65 4.16 4.79
C ASN A 38 -16.80 4.55 3.84
N VAL A 39 -17.15 3.64 2.92
CA VAL A 39 -18.29 3.76 1.99
C VAL A 39 -18.96 2.40 1.87
N ASP A 40 -20.24 2.38 1.49
CA ASP A 40 -21.09 1.20 1.42
C ASP A 40 -21.21 0.59 0.00
N TYR A 41 -20.32 0.99 -0.91
CA TYR A 41 -20.30 0.49 -2.29
C TYR A 41 -18.87 0.35 -2.84
N SER A 42 -18.71 -0.51 -3.84
CA SER A 42 -17.48 -0.63 -4.63
C SER A 42 -17.76 -0.45 -6.11
N ALA A 43 -16.94 0.34 -6.80
CA ALA A 43 -16.98 0.43 -8.26
C ALA A 43 -16.60 -0.90 -8.95
N TYR A 44 -16.00 -1.82 -8.21
CA TYR A 44 -15.55 -3.13 -8.68
C TYR A 44 -16.28 -4.29 -7.98
N GLU A 45 -17.48 -4.03 -7.44
CA GLU A 45 -18.28 -5.02 -6.73
C GLU A 45 -18.41 -6.34 -7.52
N GLY A 46 -18.13 -7.46 -6.87
CA GLY A 46 -18.23 -8.79 -7.47
C GLY A 46 -17.09 -9.14 -8.45
N ARG A 47 -16.13 -8.24 -8.70
CA ARG A 47 -15.03 -8.50 -9.63
C ARG A 47 -14.05 -9.51 -9.05
N ARG A 48 -13.89 -10.65 -9.73
CA ARG A 48 -12.82 -11.61 -9.44
C ARG A 48 -11.49 -11.11 -9.99
N VAL A 49 -10.46 -11.16 -9.15
CA VAL A 49 -9.08 -10.83 -9.53
C VAL A 49 -8.12 -11.88 -8.97
N THR A 50 -7.00 -12.05 -9.67
CA THR A 50 -5.88 -12.88 -9.21
C THR A 50 -4.75 -11.97 -8.75
N GLY A 51 -4.25 -12.28 -7.56
CA GLY A 51 -3.25 -11.54 -6.83
C GLY A 51 -3.85 -10.75 -5.66
N ARG A 52 -3.15 -10.76 -4.52
CA ARG A 52 -3.60 -10.14 -3.28
C ARG A 52 -2.44 -9.66 -2.42
N VAL A 53 -2.67 -8.55 -1.71
CA VAL A 53 -1.76 -8.03 -0.70
C VAL A 53 -1.96 -8.78 0.62
N GLU A 54 -0.89 -9.32 1.19
CA GLU A 54 -0.93 -10.07 2.45
C GLU A 54 -0.36 -9.26 3.61
N THR A 55 0.70 -8.49 3.38
CA THR A 55 1.37 -7.67 4.40
C THR A 55 1.90 -6.39 3.78
N VAL A 56 1.80 -5.28 4.52
CA VAL A 56 2.30 -3.97 4.09
C VAL A 56 3.19 -3.42 5.19
N LEU A 57 4.40 -3.03 4.80
CA LEU A 57 5.32 -2.27 5.62
C LEU A 57 5.30 -0.81 5.16
N SER A 58 5.19 0.11 6.12
CA SER A 58 5.43 1.53 5.86
C SER A 58 6.59 2.00 6.73
N ARG A 59 7.66 2.48 6.10
CA ARG A 59 8.93 2.85 6.75
C ARG A 59 9.48 1.73 7.65
N GLY A 60 9.30 0.48 7.23
CA GLY A 60 9.77 -0.71 7.95
C GLY A 60 8.86 -1.18 9.08
N GLU A 61 7.81 -0.45 9.43
CA GLU A 61 6.81 -0.89 10.41
C GLU A 61 5.64 -1.59 9.70
N PRO A 62 5.18 -2.78 10.17
CA PRO A 62 4.00 -3.42 9.63
C PRO A 62 2.76 -2.58 9.93
N VAL A 63 1.98 -2.27 8.90
CA VAL A 63 0.69 -1.56 9.02
C VAL A 63 -0.49 -2.43 8.57
N ILE A 64 -0.21 -3.49 7.80
CA ILE A 64 -1.12 -4.58 7.52
C ILE A 64 -0.35 -5.88 7.75
N THR A 65 -0.93 -6.82 8.49
CA THR A 65 -0.36 -8.15 8.75
C THR A 65 -1.47 -9.18 8.56
N GLU A 66 -1.21 -10.21 7.75
CA GLU A 66 -2.21 -11.25 7.43
C GLU A 66 -3.56 -10.65 7.00
N ARG A 67 -3.51 -9.58 6.19
CA ARG A 67 -4.66 -8.82 5.68
C ARG A 67 -5.44 -8.02 6.72
N GLU A 68 -5.00 -8.00 7.98
CA GLU A 68 -5.58 -7.17 9.03
C GLU A 68 -4.82 -5.87 9.21
N PHE A 69 -5.54 -4.77 9.41
CA PHE A 69 -4.91 -3.47 9.69
C PHE A 69 -4.35 -3.44 11.12
N THR A 70 -3.04 -3.25 11.23
CA THR A 70 -2.31 -3.21 12.51
C THR A 70 -1.65 -1.86 12.77
N GLY A 71 -1.85 -0.89 11.87
CA GLY A 71 -1.28 0.45 11.96
C GLY A 71 -1.95 1.34 13.01
N ARG A 72 -1.41 2.55 13.17
CA ARG A 72 -1.93 3.60 14.06
C ARG A 72 -2.13 4.92 13.34
N ALA A 73 -3.12 5.69 13.78
CA ALA A 73 -3.30 7.05 13.32
C ALA A 73 -2.05 7.89 13.60
N GLY A 74 -1.67 8.75 12.66
CA GLY A 74 -0.48 9.60 12.78
C GLY A 74 0.86 8.94 12.40
N HIS A 75 0.86 7.68 11.94
CA HIS A 75 2.07 7.01 11.42
C HIS A 75 2.69 7.72 10.20
N GLY A 76 1.85 8.33 9.37
CA GLY A 76 2.28 9.02 8.16
C GLY A 76 3.07 10.29 8.46
N VAL A 77 4.17 10.48 7.73
CA VAL A 77 4.97 11.72 7.75
C VAL A 77 4.94 12.38 6.39
N TYR A 78 4.68 13.69 6.37
CA TYR A 78 4.74 14.51 5.16
C TYR A 78 6.13 14.39 4.52
N THR A 79 6.16 14.06 3.22
CA THR A 79 7.40 13.95 2.44
C THR A 79 7.42 15.07 1.41
N PRO A 80 8.23 16.12 1.59
CA PRO A 80 8.33 17.19 0.61
C PRO A 80 8.94 16.65 -0.69
N ALA A 81 8.34 17.01 -1.82
CA ALA A 81 8.98 16.79 -3.11
C ALA A 81 10.14 17.79 -3.24
N PRO A 82 11.35 17.34 -3.62
CA PRO A 82 12.43 18.27 -3.90
C PRO A 82 12.04 19.20 -5.05
N PRO A 83 12.46 20.48 -5.00
CA PRO A 83 12.22 21.40 -6.11
C PRO A 83 12.82 20.83 -7.39
N VAL A 84 12.14 21.06 -8.52
CA VAL A 84 12.68 20.71 -9.83
C VAL A 84 13.93 21.55 -10.04
N SER A 85 15.11 20.92 -10.05
CA SER A 85 16.35 21.59 -10.44
C SER A 85 16.27 22.02 -11.90
N THR A 86 16.48 23.31 -12.15
CA THR A 86 16.61 23.90 -13.49
C THR A 86 17.89 23.47 -14.18
#